data_AF-A0A015K022-F1
#
_entry.id   AF-A0A015K022-F1
#
_cell.length_a   1.000
_cell.length_b   1.000
_cell.length_c   1.000
_cell.angle_alpha   90.00
_cell.angle_beta   90.00
_cell.angle_gamma   90.00
#
_symmetry.space_group_name_H-M   'P 1'
#
loop_
_entity.id
_entity.type
_entity.pdbx_description
1 polymer ?
#
loop_
_entity_poly.entity_id
_entity_poly.type
_entity_poly.pdbx_seq_one_letter_code
_entity_poly.pdbx_strand_id
1 'polypeptide(L)'
;MISKISQDFAEENETLPQHLIPLIFLDTLYHFPETLQLAKRASTKYNVPLHIFKPIDCETVEDFEAQHGQKLWETDEDSYDYLVKVEPSRRAYEQFNVLAIITGRRRSQSGERGNIDILEIEKGTGLLKLNPLAHWDFAKVRAYVRANEVPYNPLLDKGYRSVGDWHSTKPLNNNSSNERDGRWEGRNKTECGLHKDYFKMRAAFVASKKKKSANVVVPSLSALSSLSN
;
A
#
# COMPACT_ATOMS: atom_id res chain seq x y z
N MET A 1 -18.30 16.63 3.23
CA MET A 1 -17.98 18.06 3.05
C MET A 1 -17.28 18.18 1.72
N ILE A 2 -17.87 18.89 0.75
CA ILE A 2 -17.27 19.06 -0.58
C ILE A 2 -16.29 20.24 -0.52
N SER A 3 -15.10 20.11 -1.10
CA SER A 3 -14.07 21.17 -1.04
C SER A 3 -14.51 22.41 -1.81
N LYS A 4 -14.00 23.59 -1.43
CA LYS A 4 -14.26 24.84 -2.15
C LYS A 4 -13.93 24.72 -3.65
N ILE A 5 -12.77 24.15 -3.99
CA ILE A 5 -12.40 23.91 -5.40
C ILE A 5 -13.43 23.03 -6.13
N SER A 6 -14.01 22.05 -5.45
CA SER A 6 -15.05 21.20 -6.03
C SER A 6 -16.39 21.93 -6.18
N GLN A 7 -16.66 22.92 -5.33
CA GLN A 7 -17.83 23.80 -5.43
C GLN A 7 -17.64 24.78 -6.59
N ASP A 8 -16.51 25.50 -6.62
CA ASP A 8 -16.16 26.47 -7.66
C ASP A 8 -16.21 25.80 -9.05
N PHE A 9 -15.65 24.59 -9.19
CA PHE A 9 -15.71 23.82 -10.45
C PHE A 9 -17.15 23.49 -10.86
N ALA A 10 -18.00 23.13 -9.90
CA ALA A 10 -19.38 22.75 -10.18
C ALA A 10 -20.21 23.95 -10.62
N GLU A 11 -19.99 25.12 -10.00
CA GLU A 11 -20.59 26.40 -10.40
C GLU A 11 -20.17 26.79 -11.83
N GLU A 12 -18.87 26.73 -12.14
CA GLU A 12 -18.34 27.07 -13.47
C GLU A 12 -18.87 26.17 -14.60
N ASN A 13 -19.25 24.93 -14.28
CA ASN A 13 -19.68 23.93 -15.27
C ASN A 13 -21.17 23.58 -15.18
N GLU A 14 -21.95 24.30 -14.36
CA GLU A 14 -23.38 24.06 -14.14
C GLU A 14 -23.72 22.60 -13.74
N THR A 15 -22.87 22.00 -12.89
CA THR A 15 -23.04 20.62 -12.39
C THR A 15 -23.30 20.59 -10.89
N LEU A 16 -23.70 19.42 -10.36
CA LEU A 16 -23.79 19.24 -8.91
C LEU A 16 -22.39 19.14 -8.30
N PRO A 17 -22.13 19.81 -7.15
CA PRO A 17 -20.84 19.77 -6.51
C PRO A 17 -20.53 18.35 -6.04
N GLN A 18 -19.38 17.84 -6.49
CA GLN A 18 -18.88 16.50 -6.18
C GLN A 18 -17.38 16.56 -5.96
N HIS A 19 -16.84 15.65 -5.15
CA HIS A 19 -15.40 15.57 -4.97
C HIS A 19 -14.69 15.26 -6.30
N LEU A 20 -13.82 16.17 -6.74
CA LEU A 20 -13.09 16.04 -8.01
C LEU A 20 -12.00 14.97 -7.97
N ILE A 21 -11.50 14.62 -6.79
CA ILE A 21 -10.40 13.68 -6.60
C ILE A 21 -10.93 12.45 -5.86
N PRO A 22 -11.09 11.29 -6.53
CA PRO A 22 -11.54 10.07 -5.88
C PRO A 22 -10.44 9.45 -5.00
N LEU A 23 -10.84 8.57 -4.08
CA LEU A 23 -9.92 7.76 -3.28
C LEU A 23 -9.74 6.38 -3.90
N ILE A 24 -8.49 5.93 -4.00
CA ILE A 24 -8.14 4.54 -4.28
C ILE A 24 -7.61 3.93 -2.99
N PHE A 25 -8.22 2.82 -2.55
CA PHE A 25 -7.79 2.04 -1.40
C PHE A 25 -7.40 0.64 -1.84
N LEU A 26 -6.19 0.21 -1.47
CA LEU A 26 -5.69 -1.12 -1.77
C LEU A 26 -5.99 -2.01 -0.56
N ASP A 27 -6.99 -2.87 -0.69
CA ASP A 27 -7.28 -3.86 0.33
C ASP A 27 -6.35 -5.06 0.11
N THR A 28 -5.34 -5.17 0.96
CA THR A 28 -4.36 -6.26 0.89
C THR A 28 -4.93 -7.58 1.36
N LEU A 29 -6.17 -7.60 1.88
CA LEU A 29 -6.81 -8.71 2.61
C LEU A 29 -6.24 -8.91 4.03
N TYR A 30 -5.12 -8.27 4.36
CA TYR A 30 -4.41 -8.41 5.64
C TYR A 30 -4.38 -7.11 6.44
N HIS A 31 -5.27 -6.16 6.17
CA HIS A 31 -5.40 -4.95 6.98
C HIS A 31 -6.00 -5.26 8.36
N PHE A 32 -5.71 -4.39 9.33
CA PHE A 32 -6.51 -4.34 10.55
C PHE A 32 -7.96 -3.94 10.25
N PRO A 33 -8.96 -4.50 10.97
CA PRO A 33 -10.36 -4.07 10.83
C PRO A 33 -10.54 -2.56 11.03
N GLU A 34 -9.79 -1.94 11.95
CA GLU A 34 -9.82 -0.50 12.20
C GLU A 34 -9.39 0.33 10.97
N THR A 35 -8.49 -0.19 10.13
CA THR A 35 -8.06 0.45 8.88
C THR A 35 -9.17 0.41 7.84
N LEU A 36 -9.84 -0.73 7.67
CA LEU A 36 -10.97 -0.89 6.74
C LEU A 36 -12.13 0.03 7.14
N GLN A 37 -12.43 0.10 8.45
CA GLN A 37 -13.46 0.99 8.97
C GLN A 37 -13.10 2.46 8.78
N LEU A 38 -11.82 2.84 8.97
CA LEU A 38 -11.38 4.21 8.70
C LEU A 38 -11.58 4.61 7.23
N ALA A 39 -11.22 3.74 6.28
CA ALA A 39 -11.38 4.04 4.85
C ALA A 39 -12.84 4.37 4.51
N LYS A 40 -13.78 3.54 5.00
CA LYS A 40 -15.23 3.78 4.85
C LYS A 40 -15.68 5.08 5.54
N ARG A 41 -15.30 5.30 6.80
CA ARG A 41 -15.64 6.53 7.54
C ARG A 41 -15.11 7.80 6.86
N ALA A 42 -13.89 7.76 6.32
CA ALA A 42 -13.31 8.89 5.60
C ALA A 42 -14.10 9.19 4.32
N SER A 43 -14.40 8.15 3.52
CA SER A 43 -15.24 8.29 2.33
C SER A 43 -16.60 8.91 2.65
N THR A 44 -17.29 8.42 3.68
CA THR A 44 -18.58 8.96 4.12
C THR A 44 -18.48 10.40 4.63
N LYS A 45 -17.53 10.72 5.54
CA LYS A 45 -17.40 12.08 6.09
C LYS A 45 -17.15 13.12 5.00
N TYR A 46 -16.28 12.78 4.06
CA TYR A 46 -15.90 13.69 2.98
C TYR A 46 -16.86 13.64 1.80
N ASN A 47 -17.72 12.63 1.68
CA ASN A 47 -18.55 12.40 0.49
C ASN A 47 -17.69 12.26 -0.77
N VAL A 48 -16.67 11.41 -0.68
CA VAL A 48 -15.71 11.16 -1.75
C VAL A 48 -15.81 9.70 -2.22
N PRO A 49 -15.84 9.44 -3.55
CA PRO A 49 -15.83 8.08 -4.07
C PRO A 49 -14.63 7.28 -3.54
N LEU A 50 -14.88 6.05 -3.09
CA LEU A 50 -13.86 5.12 -2.62
C LEU A 50 -13.84 3.89 -3.53
N HIS A 51 -12.76 3.76 -4.30
CA HIS A 51 -12.52 2.61 -5.17
C HIS A 51 -11.58 1.65 -4.46
N ILE A 52 -12.05 0.44 -4.19
CA ILE A 52 -11.28 -0.59 -3.50
C ILE A 52 -10.72 -1.57 -4.52
N PHE A 53 -9.41 -1.83 -4.45
CA PHE A 53 -8.72 -2.83 -5.27
C PHE A 53 -8.08 -3.87 -4.38
N LYS A 54 -8.29 -5.13 -4.75
CA LYS A 54 -7.78 -6.33 -4.09
C LYS A 54 -6.80 -7.06 -5.02
N PRO A 55 -6.01 -8.02 -4.51
CA PRO A 55 -5.30 -8.98 -5.37
C PRO A 55 -6.25 -9.59 -6.41
N ILE A 56 -5.74 -9.85 -7.61
CA ILE A 56 -6.54 -10.44 -8.69
C ILE A 56 -7.18 -11.76 -8.24
N ASP A 57 -8.45 -11.95 -8.58
CA ASP A 57 -9.23 -13.15 -8.28
C ASP A 57 -9.25 -13.55 -6.78
N CYS A 58 -9.12 -12.58 -5.87
CA CYS A 58 -9.15 -12.82 -4.42
C CYS A 58 -10.11 -11.85 -3.72
N GLU A 59 -11.17 -12.37 -3.09
CA GLU A 59 -12.07 -11.58 -2.26
C GLU A 59 -11.77 -11.71 -0.77
N THR A 60 -11.22 -12.86 -0.35
CA THR A 60 -10.87 -13.15 1.05
C THR A 60 -9.43 -13.65 1.19
N VAL A 61 -8.96 -13.73 2.44
CA VAL A 61 -7.65 -14.32 2.77
C VAL A 61 -7.57 -15.77 2.30
N GLU A 62 -8.67 -16.53 2.42
CA GLU A 62 -8.74 -17.93 1.99
C GLU A 62 -8.52 -18.07 0.48
N ASP A 63 -9.09 -17.18 -0.34
CA ASP A 63 -8.86 -17.17 -1.79
C ASP A 63 -7.37 -16.95 -2.10
N PHE A 64 -6.76 -15.96 -1.42
CA PHE A 64 -5.35 -15.62 -1.63
C PHE A 64 -4.43 -16.76 -1.21
N GLU A 65 -4.67 -17.36 -0.04
CA GLU A 65 -3.84 -18.44 0.49
C GLU A 65 -4.01 -19.74 -0.30
N ALA A 66 -5.20 -20.02 -0.84
CA ALA A 66 -5.42 -21.15 -1.73
C ALA A 66 -4.59 -21.03 -3.02
N GLN A 67 -4.43 -19.81 -3.55
CA GLN A 67 -3.72 -19.58 -4.81
C GLN A 67 -2.20 -19.39 -4.63
N HIS A 68 -1.77 -18.85 -3.49
CA HIS A 68 -0.40 -18.38 -3.31
C HIS A 68 0.32 -18.95 -2.09
N GLY A 69 -0.39 -19.71 -1.25
CA GLY A 69 0.13 -20.30 -0.03
C GLY A 69 -0.07 -19.40 1.19
N GLN A 70 -0.19 -20.04 2.36
CA GLN A 70 -0.30 -19.35 3.64
C GLN A 70 0.97 -18.57 3.96
N LYS A 71 0.82 -17.43 4.63
CA LYS A 71 1.95 -16.63 5.13
C LYS A 71 3.01 -16.30 4.08
N LEU A 72 2.60 -15.99 2.85
CA LEU A 72 3.51 -15.66 1.76
C LEU A 72 4.49 -14.52 2.12
N TRP A 73 4.09 -13.61 3.00
CA TRP A 73 4.96 -12.54 3.51
C TRP A 73 6.18 -13.03 4.31
N GLU A 74 6.20 -14.28 4.78
CA GLU A 74 7.34 -14.90 5.47
C GLU A 74 8.24 -15.66 4.49
N THR A 75 7.67 -16.23 3.44
CA THR A 75 8.38 -17.13 2.52
C THR A 75 8.86 -16.44 1.24
N ASP A 76 8.16 -15.40 0.79
CA ASP A 76 8.43 -14.67 -0.45
C ASP A 76 7.82 -13.25 -0.37
N GLU A 77 8.45 -12.39 0.45
CA GLU A 77 7.94 -11.04 0.75
C GLU A 77 7.80 -10.15 -0.51
N ASP A 78 8.69 -10.30 -1.49
CA ASP A 78 8.63 -9.52 -2.73
C ASP A 78 7.42 -9.92 -3.58
N SER A 79 7.11 -11.22 -3.70
CA SER A 79 5.92 -11.67 -4.41
C SER A 79 4.64 -11.27 -3.66
N TYR A 80 4.64 -11.34 -2.32
CA TYR A 80 3.54 -10.83 -1.50
C TYR A 80 3.28 -9.35 -1.76
N ASP A 81 4.31 -8.49 -1.64
CA ASP A 81 4.16 -7.05 -1.88
C ASP A 81 3.69 -6.76 -3.30
N TYR A 82 4.19 -7.51 -4.30
CA TYR A 82 3.75 -7.35 -5.68
C TYR A 82 2.25 -7.65 -5.83
N LEU A 83 1.81 -8.82 -5.37
CA LEU A 83 0.44 -9.32 -5.54
C LEU A 83 -0.60 -8.49 -4.78
N VAL A 84 -0.27 -8.03 -3.56
CA VAL A 84 -1.26 -7.36 -2.71
C VAL A 84 -1.24 -5.84 -2.79
N LYS A 85 -0.19 -5.24 -3.36
CA LYS A 85 -0.01 -3.78 -3.38
C LYS A 85 0.33 -3.26 -4.77
N VAL A 86 1.38 -3.79 -5.39
CA VAL A 86 1.91 -3.22 -6.65
C VAL A 86 0.98 -3.51 -7.82
N GLU A 87 0.57 -4.75 -8.03
CA GLU A 87 -0.36 -5.11 -9.10
C GLU A 87 -1.71 -4.41 -8.93
N PRO A 88 -2.38 -4.46 -7.77
CA PRO A 88 -3.68 -3.81 -7.61
C PRO A 88 -3.62 -2.30 -7.79
N SER A 89 -2.54 -1.65 -7.33
CA SER A 89 -2.35 -0.21 -7.57
C SER A 89 -2.21 0.12 -9.05
N ARG A 90 -1.38 -0.63 -9.77
CA ARG A 90 -1.17 -0.39 -11.20
C ARG A 90 -2.45 -0.59 -12.00
N ARG A 91 -3.20 -1.66 -11.71
CA ARG A 91 -4.49 -1.93 -12.34
C ARG A 91 -5.50 -0.82 -12.06
N ALA A 92 -5.56 -0.30 -10.83
CA ALA A 92 -6.40 0.86 -10.51
C ALA A 92 -6.02 2.09 -11.33
N TYR A 93 -4.72 2.37 -11.46
CA TYR A 93 -4.24 3.52 -12.22
C TYR A 93 -4.56 3.40 -13.71
N GLU A 94 -4.43 2.21 -14.30
CA GLU A 94 -4.79 1.96 -15.69
C GLU A 94 -6.30 2.05 -15.91
N GLN A 95 -7.10 1.46 -15.04
CA GLN A 95 -8.57 1.48 -15.14
C GLN A 95 -9.14 2.90 -15.12
N PHE A 96 -8.54 3.81 -14.33
CA PHE A 96 -8.99 5.20 -14.22
C PHE A 96 -8.14 6.20 -15.00
N ASN A 97 -7.20 5.75 -15.85
CA ASN A 97 -6.27 6.62 -16.60
C ASN A 97 -5.55 7.64 -15.69
N VAL A 98 -5.09 7.19 -14.52
CA VAL A 98 -4.47 8.05 -13.51
C VAL A 98 -3.10 8.52 -14.00
N LEU A 99 -2.96 9.84 -14.13
CA LEU A 99 -1.69 10.51 -14.48
C LEU A 99 -0.91 10.97 -13.24
N ALA A 100 -1.61 11.23 -12.13
CA ALA A 100 -1.04 11.72 -10.89
C ALA A 100 -1.73 11.13 -9.67
N ILE A 101 -0.95 10.85 -8.62
CA ILE A 101 -1.44 10.46 -7.30
C ILE A 101 -0.96 11.43 -6.23
N ILE A 102 -1.78 11.62 -5.20
CA ILE A 102 -1.38 12.30 -3.97
C ILE A 102 -0.97 11.22 -2.95
N THR A 103 0.20 11.39 -2.33
CA THR A 103 0.68 10.47 -1.30
C THR A 103 0.86 11.16 0.06
N GLY A 104 0.77 10.38 1.13
CA GLY A 104 1.02 10.84 2.50
C GLY A 104 2.48 10.73 2.95
N ARG A 105 3.45 10.58 2.03
CA ARG A 105 4.89 10.48 2.37
C ARG A 105 5.40 11.81 2.89
N ARG A 106 6.25 11.77 3.93
CA ARG A 106 6.86 12.96 4.56
C ARG A 106 8.33 12.73 4.87
N ARG A 107 9.14 13.79 4.83
CA ARG A 107 10.59 13.72 5.11
C ARG A 107 10.90 13.27 6.54
N SER A 108 10.06 13.67 7.50
CA SER A 108 10.22 13.28 8.91
C SER A 108 10.06 11.77 9.16
N GLN A 109 9.58 11.01 8.18
CA GLN A 109 9.46 9.55 8.26
C GLN A 109 10.78 8.81 7.94
N SER A 110 11.88 9.56 7.76
CA SER A 110 13.26 9.12 7.58
C SER A 110 13.49 8.07 6.47
N GLY A 111 14.65 7.41 6.47
CA GLY A 111 15.06 6.44 5.46
C GLY A 111 15.07 7.05 4.06
N GLU A 112 14.55 6.32 3.08
CA GLU A 112 14.40 6.78 1.69
C GLU A 112 13.47 8.00 1.57
N ARG A 113 12.70 8.33 2.61
CA ARG A 113 11.78 9.48 2.60
C ARG A 113 12.45 10.79 2.96
N GLY A 114 13.64 10.78 3.58
CA GLY A 114 14.26 11.98 4.16
C GLY A 114 14.45 13.14 3.19
N ASN A 115 14.61 12.84 1.90
CA ASN A 115 14.86 13.82 0.84
C ASN A 115 13.80 13.80 -0.27
N ILE A 116 12.58 13.31 0.00
CA ILE A 116 11.54 13.26 -1.05
C ILE A 116 11.19 14.66 -1.53
N ASP A 117 10.99 14.77 -2.84
CA ASP A 117 10.48 15.99 -3.47
C ASP A 117 8.99 16.15 -3.22
N ILE A 118 8.49 17.38 -3.33
CA ILE A 118 7.05 17.65 -3.30
C ILE A 118 6.39 17.01 -4.53
N LEU A 119 7.03 17.08 -5.69
CA LEU A 119 6.56 16.45 -6.93
C LEU A 119 7.64 15.49 -7.44
N GLU A 120 7.28 14.21 -7.57
CA GLU A 120 8.13 13.17 -8.12
C GLU A 120 7.53 12.66 -9.44
N ILE A 121 8.39 12.21 -10.36
CA ILE A 121 7.99 11.42 -11.53
C ILE A 121 8.48 9.99 -11.31
N GLU A 122 7.56 9.03 -11.29
CA GLU A 122 7.91 7.63 -11.20
C GLU A 122 8.64 7.18 -12.46
N LYS A 123 9.89 6.72 -12.29
CA LYS A 123 10.69 6.19 -13.39
C LYS A 123 9.99 4.99 -14.04
N GLY A 124 10.01 4.96 -15.36
CA GLY A 124 9.40 3.90 -16.16
C GLY A 124 7.93 4.15 -16.47
N THR A 125 7.08 4.40 -15.47
CA THR A 125 5.63 4.56 -15.69
C THR A 125 5.22 5.99 -16.05
N GLY A 126 6.03 6.99 -15.68
CA GLY A 126 5.72 8.40 -15.85
C GLY A 126 4.68 8.95 -14.87
N LEU A 127 4.21 8.13 -13.91
CA LEU A 127 3.20 8.54 -12.93
C LEU A 127 3.73 9.68 -12.06
N LEU A 128 2.97 10.77 -11.96
CA LEU A 128 3.28 11.88 -11.05
C LEU A 128 2.88 11.53 -9.62
N LYS A 129 3.77 11.78 -8.66
CA LYS A 129 3.47 11.64 -7.22
C LYS A 129 3.61 13.00 -6.55
N LEU A 130 2.51 13.51 -6.01
CA LEU A 130 2.46 14.74 -5.23
C LEU A 130 2.50 14.39 -3.73
N ASN A 131 3.48 14.92 -3.01
CA ASN A 131 3.67 14.78 -1.57
C ASN A 131 3.41 16.14 -0.89
N PRO A 132 2.14 16.56 -0.75
CA PRO A 132 1.81 17.91 -0.27
C PRO A 132 2.26 18.14 1.18
N LEU A 133 2.45 17.05 1.94
CA LEU A 133 2.87 17.07 3.33
C LEU A 133 4.37 16.78 3.50
N ALA A 134 5.19 16.86 2.44
CA ALA A 134 6.61 16.49 2.48
C ALA A 134 7.38 17.17 3.64
N HIS A 135 7.05 18.44 3.93
CA HIS A 135 7.68 19.25 4.98
C HIS A 135 6.99 19.19 6.36
N TRP A 136 5.91 18.43 6.49
CA TRP A 136 5.20 18.30 7.75
C TRP A 136 5.81 17.19 8.61
N ASP A 137 6.16 17.53 9.85
CA ASP A 137 6.46 16.52 10.86
C ASP A 137 5.15 15.88 11.39
N PHE A 138 5.31 14.84 12.21
CA PHE A 138 4.17 14.13 12.79
C PHE A 138 3.32 15.02 13.73
N ALA A 139 3.93 15.96 14.44
CA ALA A 139 3.23 16.83 15.38
C ALA A 139 2.29 17.79 14.63
N LYS A 140 2.73 18.37 13.52
CA LYS A 140 1.90 19.20 12.63
C LYS A 140 0.71 18.42 12.07
N VAL A 141 0.94 17.18 11.61
CA VAL A 141 -0.15 16.31 11.14
C VAL A 141 -1.15 16.05 12.27
N ARG A 142 -0.69 15.70 13.48
CA ARG A 142 -1.56 15.48 14.65
C ARG A 142 -2.35 16.73 15.03
N ALA A 143 -1.73 17.89 15.01
CA ALA A 143 -2.37 19.16 15.33
C ALA A 143 -3.51 19.46 14.34
N TYR A 144 -3.25 19.30 13.04
CA TYR A 144 -4.28 19.49 12.01
C TYR A 144 -5.43 18.49 12.13
N VAL A 145 -5.13 17.21 12.37
CA VAL A 145 -6.15 16.16 12.56
C VAL A 145 -7.08 16.51 13.72
N ARG A 146 -6.53 16.99 14.85
CA ARG A 146 -7.32 17.41 16.01
C ARG A 146 -8.14 18.66 15.72
N ALA A 147 -7.52 19.70 15.17
CA ALA A 147 -8.16 20.98 14.94
C ALA A 147 -9.32 20.91 13.91
N ASN A 148 -9.27 19.95 12.98
CA ASN A 148 -10.25 19.81 11.91
C ASN A 148 -11.09 18.52 12.02
N GLU A 149 -11.03 17.85 13.17
CA GLU A 149 -11.80 16.62 13.45
C GLU A 149 -11.68 15.56 12.34
N VAL A 150 -10.47 15.41 11.78
CA VAL A 150 -10.19 14.46 10.70
C VAL A 150 -10.32 13.04 11.26
N PRO A 151 -11.09 12.13 10.63
CA PRO A 151 -11.14 10.74 11.04
C PRO A 151 -9.74 10.14 10.98
N TYR A 152 -9.30 9.50 12.06
CA TYR A 152 -8.02 8.81 12.11
C TYR A 152 -8.20 7.37 12.61
N ASN A 153 -7.15 6.57 12.45
CA ASN A 153 -7.16 5.16 12.86
C ASN A 153 -7.04 5.08 14.39
N PRO A 154 -8.01 4.48 15.11
CA PRO A 154 -7.95 4.39 16.58
C PRO A 154 -6.75 3.58 17.10
N LEU A 155 -6.08 2.77 16.26
CA LEU A 155 -4.81 2.13 16.62
C LEU A 155 -3.72 3.15 16.96
N LEU A 156 -3.82 4.39 16.46
CA LEU A 156 -2.90 5.46 16.83
C LEU A 156 -2.88 5.73 18.34
N ASP A 157 -4.03 5.65 19.00
CA ASP A 157 -4.14 5.84 20.44
C ASP A 157 -3.64 4.61 21.23
N LYS A 158 -3.51 3.47 20.55
CA LYS A 158 -2.87 2.24 21.06
C LYS A 158 -1.36 2.18 20.75
N GLY A 159 -0.75 3.29 20.31
CA GLY A 159 0.70 3.38 20.06
C GLY A 159 1.14 3.06 18.63
N TYR A 160 0.23 2.76 17.70
CA TYR A 160 0.57 2.49 16.30
C TYR A 160 0.70 3.80 15.51
N ARG A 161 1.92 4.33 15.38
CA ARG A 161 2.15 5.57 14.63
C ARG A 161 2.22 5.39 13.10
N SER A 162 2.47 4.18 12.62
CA SER A 162 2.40 3.81 11.20
C SER A 162 1.69 2.47 11.08
N VAL A 163 0.64 2.38 10.26
CA VAL A 163 -0.22 1.19 10.14
C VAL A 163 -0.19 0.62 8.73
N GLY A 164 -0.07 -0.70 8.60
CA GLY A 164 -0.26 -1.43 7.35
C GLY A 164 -0.89 -2.78 7.63
N ASP A 165 -0.37 -3.84 7.01
CA ASP A 165 -0.85 -5.20 7.25
C ASP A 165 -0.58 -5.64 8.70
N TRP A 166 -1.49 -6.42 9.28
CA TRP A 166 -1.45 -6.78 10.71
C TRP A 166 -0.21 -7.57 11.10
N HIS A 167 0.32 -8.39 10.20
CA HIS A 167 1.51 -9.22 10.43
C HIS A 167 2.85 -8.46 10.34
N SER A 168 2.83 -7.20 9.87
CA SER A 168 4.05 -6.40 9.63
C SER A 168 3.97 -5.00 10.27
N THR A 169 3.10 -4.86 11.26
CA THR A 169 2.87 -3.61 11.99
C THR A 169 2.80 -3.87 13.49
N LYS A 170 3.58 -3.13 14.27
CA LYS A 170 3.60 -3.16 15.73
C LYS A 170 3.43 -1.76 16.33
N PRO A 171 2.95 -1.65 17.58
CA PRO A 171 2.97 -0.37 18.28
C PRO A 171 4.43 0.04 18.55
N LEU A 172 4.68 1.35 18.67
CA LEU A 172 5.99 1.82 19.09
C LEU A 172 6.27 1.44 20.55
N ASN A 173 7.55 1.23 20.86
CA ASN A 173 8.05 0.92 22.20
C ASN A 173 9.05 1.99 22.68
N ASN A 174 9.60 1.82 23.88
CA ASN A 174 10.53 2.79 24.48
C ASN A 174 11.83 3.00 23.68
N ASN A 175 12.18 2.07 22.78
CA ASN A 175 13.35 2.16 21.92
C ASN A 175 13.04 2.77 20.55
N SER A 176 11.78 3.11 20.27
CA SER A 176 11.36 3.70 19.00
C SER A 176 11.73 5.17 18.94
N SER A 177 12.46 5.56 17.90
CA SER A 177 12.91 6.93 17.62
C SER A 177 12.19 7.55 16.41
N ASN A 178 11.61 6.73 15.54
CA ASN A 178 10.88 7.15 14.35
C ASN A 178 9.42 6.69 14.35
N GLU A 179 8.55 7.46 13.67
CA GLU A 179 7.14 7.12 13.44
C GLU A 179 6.93 5.75 12.79
N ARG A 180 7.89 5.31 11.97
CA ARG A 180 7.81 4.07 11.20
C ARG A 180 8.51 2.88 11.84
N ASP A 181 9.10 3.02 13.03
CA ASP A 181 9.89 1.93 13.65
C ASP A 181 9.06 0.66 13.93
N GLY A 182 7.74 0.81 14.09
CA GLY A 182 6.83 -0.33 14.22
C GLY A 182 6.59 -1.11 12.91
N ARG A 183 7.16 -0.67 11.78
CA ARG A 183 7.06 -1.35 10.48
C ARG A 183 8.28 -2.26 10.28
N TRP A 184 8.02 -3.48 9.85
CA TRP A 184 9.07 -4.42 9.40
C TRP A 184 10.15 -4.74 10.44
N GLU A 185 9.82 -4.66 11.73
CA GLU A 185 10.74 -5.05 12.81
C GLU A 185 11.27 -6.47 12.55
N GLY A 186 12.60 -6.61 12.51
CA GLY A 186 13.28 -7.88 12.22
C GLY A 186 13.40 -8.24 10.73
N ARG A 187 13.06 -7.33 9.80
CA ARG A 187 13.21 -7.53 8.35
C ARG A 187 14.18 -6.53 7.74
N ASN A 188 14.85 -6.92 6.66
CA ASN A 188 15.71 -6.02 5.88
C ASN A 188 14.88 -5.18 4.88
N LYS A 189 13.98 -4.35 5.41
CA LYS A 189 13.02 -3.57 4.61
C LYS A 189 12.79 -2.18 5.17
N THR A 190 13.01 -1.18 4.33
CA THR A 190 12.94 0.25 4.67
C THR A 190 11.78 0.96 3.99
N GLU A 191 11.28 0.42 2.87
CA GLU A 191 10.20 1.03 2.10
C GLU A 191 9.23 -0.01 1.51
N CYS A 192 7.98 0.40 1.37
CA CYS A 192 6.90 -0.42 0.78
C CYS A 192 7.11 -0.59 -0.73
N GLY A 193 6.72 -1.75 -1.29
CA GLY A 193 6.73 -1.99 -2.74
C GLY A 193 6.00 -0.93 -3.57
N LEU A 194 4.99 -0.24 -3.03
CA LEU A 194 4.26 0.86 -3.67
C LEU A 194 5.13 2.06 -4.08
N HIS A 195 6.33 2.18 -3.52
CA HIS A 195 7.24 3.29 -3.81
C HIS A 195 8.55 2.83 -4.45
N LYS A 196 8.62 1.55 -4.82
CA LYS A 196 9.70 0.97 -5.63
C LYS A 196 9.35 1.05 -7.12
N ASP A 197 10.33 0.77 -7.96
CA ASP A 197 10.17 0.70 -9.41
C ASP A 197 9.24 -0.46 -9.81
N TYR A 198 8.10 -0.12 -10.43
CA TYR A 198 7.07 -1.07 -10.86
C TYR A 198 7.63 -2.17 -11.76
N PHE A 199 8.41 -1.82 -12.78
CA PHE A 199 8.91 -2.78 -13.76
C PHE A 199 9.92 -3.74 -13.14
N LYS A 200 10.76 -3.26 -12.21
CA LYS A 200 11.66 -4.13 -11.45
C LYS A 200 10.88 -5.12 -10.59
N MET A 201 9.84 -4.66 -9.89
CA MET A 201 9.02 -5.55 -9.05
C MET A 201 8.27 -6.59 -9.89
N ARG A 202 7.69 -6.17 -11.02
CA ARG A 202 7.03 -7.09 -11.95
C ARG A 202 8.02 -8.12 -12.50
N ALA A 203 9.21 -7.70 -12.92
CA ALA A 203 10.23 -8.60 -13.45
C ALA A 203 10.68 -9.62 -12.39
N ALA A 204 10.90 -9.17 -11.15
CA ALA A 204 11.26 -10.03 -10.03
C ALA A 204 10.16 -11.08 -9.74
N PHE A 205 8.89 -10.66 -9.70
CA PHE A 205 7.75 -11.56 -9.51
C PHE A 205 7.62 -12.59 -10.65
N VAL A 206 7.73 -12.16 -11.91
CA VAL A 206 7.67 -13.08 -13.05
C VAL A 206 8.82 -14.10 -13.01
N ALA A 207 10.02 -13.67 -12.61
CA ALA A 207 11.15 -14.56 -12.44
C ALA A 207 10.95 -15.56 -11.29
N SER A 208 10.36 -15.14 -10.15
CA SER A 208 10.09 -16.02 -9.01
C SER A 208 9.08 -17.11 -9.38
N LYS A 209 8.00 -16.76 -10.09
CA LYS A 209 7.02 -17.74 -10.59
C LYS A 209 7.63 -18.77 -11.54
N LYS A 210 8.47 -18.33 -12.49
CA LYS A 210 9.16 -19.26 -13.42
C LYS A 210 10.06 -20.26 -12.70
N LYS A 211 10.78 -19.83 -11.66
CA LYS A 211 11.62 -20.71 -10.85
C LYS A 211 10.78 -21.73 -10.07
N LYS A 212 9.67 -21.30 -9.46
CA LYS A 212 8.74 -22.21 -8.75
C LYS A 212 8.13 -23.24 -9.70
N SER A 213 7.68 -22.85 -10.89
CA SER A 213 7.16 -23.80 -11.88
C SER A 213 8.23 -24.78 -12.40
N ALA A 214 9.47 -24.31 -12.59
CA ALA A 214 10.56 -25.19 -13.04
C ALA A 214 10.95 -26.24 -11.97
N ASN A 215 10.94 -25.87 -10.69
CA ASN A 215 11.25 -26.78 -9.59
C ASN A 215 10.16 -27.84 -9.34
N VAL A 216 8.90 -27.58 -9.73
CA VAL A 216 7.81 -28.56 -9.63
C VAL A 216 7.88 -29.63 -10.74
N VAL A 217 8.51 -29.30 -11.88
CA VAL A 217 8.59 -30.19 -13.07
C VAL A 217 9.77 -31.17 -13.00
N VAL A 218 10.66 -31.07 -12.02
CA VAL A 218 11.79 -32.00 -11.83
C VAL A 218 11.57 -32.85 -10.58
N PRO A 219 10.83 -33.97 -10.63
CA PRO A 219 10.95 -35.00 -9.60
C PRO A 219 12.33 -35.66 -9.69
N SER A 220 12.92 -35.96 -8.54
CA SER A 220 14.23 -36.60 -8.38
C SER A 220 14.39 -37.87 -9.23
N LEU A 221 15.28 -37.83 -10.22
CA LEU A 221 15.78 -38.98 -10.99
C LEU A 221 16.78 -39.82 -10.18
N SER A 222 16.52 -40.08 -8.90
CA SER A 222 17.49 -40.76 -8.00
C SER A 222 16.92 -41.96 -7.24
N ALA A 223 16.02 -42.75 -7.85
CA ALA A 223 15.51 -43.97 -7.23
C ALA A 223 15.38 -45.19 -8.18
N LEU A 224 16.32 -45.36 -9.12
CA LEU A 224 16.43 -46.59 -9.91
C LEU A 224 17.91 -46.94 -10.16
N SER A 225 18.63 -47.37 -9.13
CA SER A 225 19.92 -48.07 -9.32
C SER A 225 20.28 -49.05 -8.20
N SER A 226 19.30 -49.80 -7.68
CA SER A 226 19.58 -50.90 -6.73
C SER A 226 18.76 -52.15 -7.05
N LEU A 227 18.83 -52.61 -8.29
CA LEU A 227 18.48 -53.98 -8.68
C LEU A 227 19.42 -54.42 -9.81
N SER A 228 20.66 -54.78 -9.47
CA SER A 228 21.45 -55.76 -10.22
C SER A 228 22.68 -56.19 -9.43
N ASN A 229 22.72 -57.50 -9.19
CA ASN A 229 23.81 -58.36 -8.70
C ASN A 229 24.05 -58.42 -7.19
#